data_AF-A0A6I7WJB7-F1
#
_entry.id   AF-A0A6I7WJB7-F1
#
_cell.length_a   1.000
_cell.length_b   1.000
_cell.length_c   1.000
_cell.angle_alpha   90.00
_cell.angle_beta   90.00
_cell.angle_gamma   90.00
#
_symmetry.space_group_name_H-M   'P 1'
#
loop_
_entity.id
_entity.type
_entity.pdbx_description
1 polymer ?
#
loop_
_entity_poly.entity_id
_entity_poly.type
_entity_poly.pdbx_seq_one_letter_code
_entity_poly.pdbx_strand_id
1 'polypeptide(L)'
;MTDYKAIAESNNFIILDKYTKCSQVNESYQSESDLEREFITDLKNQGYEYIPGLNTPKKMLVNVREQLQYLNKVQFLEGEWQRFVEQYLDKPSDNSIDKTRKIHDDFIYDFVFDDGHIQNIYLLDKKNIARNKVQVIKQFEQTGTQAN
;
A
#
# COMPACT_ATOMS: atom_id res chain seq x y z
N MET A 1 -36.83 4.70 -28.52
CA MET A 1 -36.01 4.00 -27.51
C MET A 1 -34.57 4.14 -27.95
N THR A 2 -33.77 4.88 -27.20
CA THR A 2 -32.34 5.01 -27.48
C THR A 2 -31.67 3.70 -27.06
N ASP A 3 -31.20 2.93 -28.02
CA ASP A 3 -30.34 1.77 -27.78
C ASP A 3 -28.98 2.27 -27.29
N TYR A 4 -28.71 2.08 -26.00
CA TYR A 4 -27.39 2.33 -25.43
C TYR A 4 -26.51 1.12 -25.75
N LYS A 5 -25.58 1.29 -26.69
CA LYS A 5 -24.55 0.29 -26.98
C LYS A 5 -23.61 0.20 -25.76
N ALA A 6 -23.52 -0.96 -25.13
CA ALA A 6 -22.59 -1.19 -24.03
C ALA A 6 -21.15 -0.92 -24.52
N ILE A 7 -20.46 0.02 -23.86
CA ILE A 7 -19.11 0.47 -24.24
C ILE A 7 -18.04 -0.49 -23.70
N ALA A 8 -18.37 -1.24 -22.63
CA ALA A 8 -17.55 -2.32 -22.09
C ALA A 8 -18.44 -3.30 -21.30
N GLU A 9 -18.32 -4.59 -21.58
CA GLU A 9 -18.91 -5.68 -20.80
C GLU A 9 -17.79 -6.41 -20.06
N SER A 10 -17.84 -6.44 -18.73
CA SER A 10 -16.91 -7.19 -17.88
C SER A 10 -17.67 -7.70 -16.67
N ASN A 11 -17.40 -8.91 -16.22
CA ASN A 11 -18.08 -9.46 -15.04
C ASN A 11 -17.50 -8.94 -13.71
N ASN A 12 -16.45 -8.09 -13.76
CA ASN A 12 -15.72 -7.62 -12.58
C ASN A 12 -15.76 -6.07 -12.48
N PHE A 13 -16.96 -5.50 -12.36
CA PHE A 13 -17.12 -4.07 -12.11
C PHE A 13 -16.91 -3.74 -10.63
N ILE A 14 -16.27 -2.59 -10.35
CA ILE A 14 -16.12 -2.04 -8.99
C ILE A 14 -17.38 -1.31 -8.50
N ILE A 15 -18.28 -0.96 -9.42
CA ILE A 15 -19.62 -0.44 -9.11
C ILE A 15 -20.59 -1.60 -9.24
N LEU A 16 -21.15 -2.04 -8.12
CA LEU A 16 -22.06 -3.18 -8.07
C LEU A 16 -23.48 -2.74 -8.45
N ASP A 17 -24.07 -3.41 -9.45
CA ASP A 17 -25.50 -3.24 -9.78
C ASP A 17 -26.41 -3.74 -8.64
N LYS A 18 -25.97 -4.81 -7.95
CA LYS A 18 -26.67 -5.42 -6.83
C LYS A 18 -25.71 -5.74 -5.70
N TYR A 19 -26.07 -5.35 -4.48
CA TYR A 19 -25.33 -5.67 -3.27
C TYR A 19 -26.30 -6.20 -2.21
N THR A 20 -26.07 -7.42 -1.74
CA THR A 20 -26.80 -7.99 -0.61
C THR A 20 -26.14 -7.52 0.68
N LYS A 21 -26.85 -6.73 1.47
CA LYS A 21 -26.34 -6.23 2.75
C LYS A 21 -26.00 -7.41 3.67
N CYS A 22 -24.75 -7.48 4.13
CA CYS A 22 -24.33 -8.43 5.15
C CYS A 22 -25.08 -8.16 6.47
N SER A 23 -25.42 -9.22 7.20
CA SER A 23 -26.00 -9.10 8.54
C SER A 23 -24.98 -8.46 9.49
N GLN A 24 -25.31 -7.30 10.05
CA GLN A 24 -24.49 -6.61 11.05
C GLN A 24 -25.16 -6.74 12.41
N VAL A 25 -24.40 -7.15 13.43
CA VAL A 25 -24.86 -7.14 14.82
C VAL A 25 -24.67 -5.72 15.34
N ASN A 26 -25.68 -4.88 15.09
CA ASN A 26 -25.65 -3.48 15.55
C ASN A 26 -25.97 -3.41 17.03
N GLU A 27 -24.95 -3.49 17.88
CA GLU A 27 -25.08 -3.09 19.29
C GLU A 27 -25.21 -1.56 19.38
N SER A 28 -26.09 -1.06 20.26
CA SER A 28 -26.46 0.36 20.30
C SER A 28 -25.31 1.30 20.72
N TYR A 29 -24.19 0.75 21.21
CA TYR A 29 -22.93 1.43 21.51
C TYR A 29 -21.76 0.50 21.18
N GLN A 30 -20.90 0.89 20.24
CA GLN A 30 -19.62 0.24 19.98
C GLN A 30 -18.49 1.23 20.28
N SER A 31 -17.45 0.77 20.98
CA SER A 31 -16.25 1.59 21.18
C SER A 31 -15.42 1.68 19.89
N GLU A 32 -14.58 2.70 19.75
CA GLU A 32 -13.61 2.78 18.63
C GLU A 32 -12.72 1.53 18.54
N SER A 33 -12.37 0.95 19.70
CA SER A 33 -11.55 -0.26 19.76
C SER A 33 -12.27 -1.50 19.22
N ASP A 34 -13.59 -1.56 19.36
CA ASP A 34 -14.41 -2.66 18.84
C ASP A 34 -14.64 -2.49 17.34
N LEU A 35 -14.91 -1.26 16.90
CA LEU A 35 -14.98 -0.92 15.47
C LEU A 35 -13.68 -1.23 14.73
N GLU A 36 -12.52 -0.87 15.30
CA GLU A 36 -11.22 -1.16 14.70
C GLU A 36 -10.98 -2.68 14.59
N ARG A 37 -11.39 -3.44 15.61
CA ARG A 37 -11.24 -4.91 15.64
C ARG A 37 -12.10 -5.59 14.58
N GLU A 38 -13.35 -5.16 14.44
CA GLU A 38 -14.28 -5.63 13.41
C GLU A 38 -13.74 -5.29 12.01
N PHE A 39 -13.32 -4.03 11.80
CA PHE A 39 -12.76 -3.57 10.53
C PHE A 39 -11.53 -4.38 10.08
N ILE A 40 -10.58 -4.65 10.99
CA ILE A 40 -9.40 -5.48 10.68
C ILE A 40 -9.82 -6.93 10.36
N THR A 41 -10.84 -7.45 11.05
CA THR A 41 -11.35 -8.80 10.80
C THR A 41 -11.96 -8.89 9.39
N ASP A 42 -12.75 -7.90 9.00
CA ASP A 42 -13.33 -7.82 7.65
C ASP A 42 -12.27 -7.72 6.56
N LEU A 43 -11.25 -6.87 6.75
CA LEU A 43 -10.14 -6.76 5.81
C LEU A 43 -9.37 -8.07 5.67
N LYS A 44 -9.12 -8.79 6.78
CA LYS A 44 -8.50 -10.12 6.74
C LYS A 44 -9.35 -11.11 5.93
N ASN A 45 -10.67 -11.10 6.11
CA ASN A 45 -11.59 -11.94 5.35
C ASN A 45 -11.61 -11.58 3.85
N GLN A 46 -11.30 -10.34 3.50
CA GLN A 46 -11.13 -9.86 2.12
C GLN A 46 -9.72 -10.14 1.54
N GLY A 47 -8.82 -10.77 2.31
CA GLY A 47 -7.49 -11.17 1.86
C GLY A 47 -6.36 -10.19 2.20
N TYR A 48 -6.63 -9.15 3.00
CA TYR A 48 -5.56 -8.29 3.52
C TYR A 48 -4.77 -9.03 4.60
N GLU A 49 -3.44 -8.92 4.53
CA GLU A 49 -2.58 -9.46 5.58
C GLU A 49 -2.46 -8.46 6.74
N TYR A 50 -2.91 -8.85 7.92
CA TYR A 50 -2.70 -8.04 9.13
C TYR A 50 -1.29 -8.29 9.68
N ILE A 51 -0.49 -7.21 9.78
CA ILE A 51 0.86 -7.28 10.34
C ILE A 51 0.87 -6.67 11.74
N PRO A 52 0.82 -7.50 12.81
CA PRO A 52 0.95 -7.00 14.17
C PRO A 52 2.37 -6.50 14.42
N GLY A 53 2.50 -5.42 15.19
CA GLY A 53 3.81 -4.95 15.68
C GLY A 53 4.64 -4.13 14.68
N LEU A 54 4.08 -3.79 13.52
CA LEU A 54 4.63 -2.80 12.59
C LEU A 54 4.31 -1.39 13.11
N ASN A 55 5.03 -1.01 14.17
CA ASN A 55 4.72 0.13 15.04
C ASN A 55 5.84 1.18 15.11
N THR A 56 6.78 1.13 14.17
CA THR A 56 7.85 2.14 14.06
C THR A 56 8.17 2.40 12.59
N PRO A 57 8.62 3.61 12.22
CA PRO A 57 9.03 3.93 10.85
C PRO A 57 10.11 2.97 10.33
N LYS A 58 11.06 2.56 11.18
CA LYS A 58 12.11 1.60 10.81
C LYS A 58 11.52 0.24 10.42
N LYS A 59 10.55 -0.28 11.17
CA LYS A 59 9.86 -1.53 10.84
C LYS A 59 9.01 -1.40 9.57
N MET A 60 8.38 -0.24 9.35
CA MET A 60 7.69 0.06 8.09
C MET A 60 8.64 -0.08 6.90
N LEU A 61 9.82 0.55 6.96
CA LEU A 61 10.80 0.49 5.88
C LEU A 61 11.32 -0.93 5.62
N VAL A 62 11.54 -1.73 6.66
CA VAL A 62 11.92 -3.15 6.50
C VAL A 62 10.82 -3.92 5.76
N ASN A 63 9.56 -3.75 6.15
CA ASN A 63 8.44 -4.39 5.44
C ASN A 63 8.33 -3.90 3.99
N VAL A 64 8.46 -2.59 3.73
CA VAL A 64 8.41 -2.05 2.36
C VAL A 64 9.54 -2.63 1.50
N ARG A 65 10.75 -2.78 2.04
CA ARG A 65 11.87 -3.43 1.34
C ARG A 65 11.49 -4.83 0.88
N GLU A 66 10.95 -5.65 1.78
CA GLU A 66 10.54 -7.02 1.45
C GLU A 66 9.48 -7.05 0.35
N GLN A 67 8.47 -6.19 0.42
CA GLN A 67 7.41 -6.13 -0.58
C GLN A 67 7.92 -5.64 -1.94
N LEU A 68 8.80 -4.63 -1.98
CA LEU A 68 9.41 -4.15 -3.22
C LEU A 68 10.34 -5.19 -3.84
N GLN A 69 11.13 -5.90 -3.03
CA GLN A 69 11.96 -7.02 -3.48
C GLN A 69 11.11 -8.12 -4.10
N TYR A 70 9.99 -8.48 -3.47
CA TYR A 70 9.07 -9.48 -4.00
C TYR A 70 8.42 -9.03 -5.32
N LEU A 71 7.89 -7.80 -5.38
CA LEU A 71 7.22 -7.25 -6.56
C LEU A 71 8.15 -7.19 -7.77
N ASN A 72 9.39 -6.74 -7.56
CA ASN A 72 10.39 -6.48 -8.59
C ASN A 72 11.32 -7.67 -8.85
N LYS A 73 11.25 -8.72 -8.04
CA LYS A 73 12.13 -9.91 -8.09
C LYS A 73 13.61 -9.53 -7.97
N VAL A 74 13.92 -8.62 -7.05
CA VAL A 74 15.28 -8.16 -6.75
C VAL A 74 15.64 -8.43 -5.30
N GLN A 75 16.92 -8.34 -4.98
CA GLN A 75 17.42 -8.33 -3.60
C GLN A 75 18.31 -7.10 -3.46
N PHE A 76 17.96 -6.19 -2.56
CA PHE A 76 18.82 -5.06 -2.25
C PHE A 76 19.90 -5.50 -1.24
N LEU A 77 21.11 -5.00 -1.40
CA LEU A 77 22.07 -4.93 -0.31
C LEU A 77 21.68 -3.80 0.65
N GLU A 78 22.26 -3.79 1.86
CA GLU A 78 21.94 -2.77 2.86
C GLU A 78 22.27 -1.35 2.38
N GLY A 79 23.43 -1.15 1.75
CA GLY A 79 23.83 0.15 1.20
C GLY A 79 22.96 0.59 0.02
N GLU A 80 22.57 -0.35 -0.85
CA GLU A 80 21.67 -0.11 -1.98
C GLU A 80 20.28 0.29 -1.50
N TRP A 81 19.75 -0.40 -0.48
CA TRP A 81 18.47 -0.08 0.11
C TRP A 81 18.47 1.31 0.74
N GLN A 82 19.50 1.66 1.52
CA GLN A 82 19.64 2.99 2.10
C GLN A 82 19.70 4.07 1.01
N ARG A 83 20.49 3.83 -0.06
CA ARG A 83 20.56 4.72 -1.22
C ARG A 83 19.20 4.90 -1.89
N PHE A 84 18.47 3.80 -2.15
CA PHE A 84 17.14 3.85 -2.74
C PHE A 84 16.15 4.64 -1.86
N VAL A 85 16.22 4.46 -0.54
CA VAL A 85 15.36 5.20 0.40
C VAL A 85 15.67 6.69 0.37
N GLU A 86 16.92 7.08 0.59
CA GLU A 86 17.32 8.48 0.69
C GLU A 86 17.22 9.23 -0.65
N GLN A 87 17.45 8.55 -1.78
CA GLN A 87 17.47 9.16 -3.11
C GLN A 87 16.16 9.03 -3.89
N TYR A 88 15.18 8.26 -3.40
CA TYR A 88 13.92 8.12 -4.12
C TYR A 88 12.72 7.89 -3.20
N LEU A 89 12.70 6.87 -2.35
CA LEU A 89 11.47 6.52 -1.62
C LEU A 89 11.11 7.58 -0.55
N ASP A 90 12.09 7.96 0.26
CA ASP A 90 11.93 8.86 1.40
C ASP A 90 12.95 10.00 1.46
N LYS A 91 12.95 10.86 0.43
CA LYS A 91 13.80 12.04 0.44
C LYS A 91 13.34 13.01 1.54
N PRO A 92 14.26 13.56 2.35
CA PRO A 92 13.91 14.56 3.36
C PRO A 92 13.25 15.83 2.80
N SER A 93 13.49 16.13 1.52
CA SER A 93 12.90 17.29 0.82
C SER A 93 11.51 17.03 0.25
N ASP A 94 11.03 15.78 0.22
CA ASP A 94 9.72 15.47 -0.33
C ASP A 94 8.61 15.98 0.59
N ASN A 95 7.59 16.59 0.00
CA ASN A 95 6.32 16.86 0.66
C ASN A 95 5.23 15.88 0.19
N SER A 96 4.00 16.05 0.70
CA SER A 96 2.86 15.20 0.32
C SER A 96 2.53 15.21 -1.17
N ILE A 97 2.75 16.33 -1.88
CA ILE A 97 2.57 16.45 -3.33
C ILE A 97 3.61 15.61 -4.06
N ASP A 98 4.88 15.65 -3.65
CA ASP A 98 5.94 14.83 -4.25
C ASP A 98 5.71 13.33 -4.05
N LYS A 99 5.23 12.91 -2.87
CA LYS A 99 4.84 11.51 -2.63
C LYS A 99 3.66 11.11 -3.52
N THR A 100 2.68 11.99 -3.69
CA THR A 100 1.53 11.76 -4.57
C THR A 100 1.98 11.58 -6.02
N ARG A 101 2.87 12.45 -6.51
CA ARG A 101 3.46 12.36 -7.85
C ARG A 101 4.22 11.05 -8.06
N LYS A 102 4.94 10.54 -7.06
CA LYS A 102 5.60 9.21 -7.14
C LYS A 102 4.60 8.07 -7.30
N ILE A 103 3.45 8.13 -6.65
CA ILE A 103 2.44 7.07 -6.79
C ILE A 103 1.71 7.17 -8.14
N HIS A 104 1.40 8.38 -8.60
CA HIS A 104 0.60 8.58 -9.81
C HIS A 104 1.43 8.56 -11.11
N ASP A 105 2.56 9.25 -11.13
CA ASP A 105 3.33 9.51 -12.35
C ASP A 105 4.67 8.76 -12.31
N ASP A 106 5.46 8.98 -11.26
CA ASP A 106 6.84 8.48 -11.17
C ASP A 106 6.92 7.15 -10.40
N PHE A 107 5.99 6.23 -10.61
CA PHE A 107 5.90 4.96 -9.85
C PHE A 107 6.94 3.91 -10.25
N ILE A 108 7.80 4.24 -11.20
CA ILE A 108 8.91 3.44 -11.69
C ILE A 108 10.19 4.27 -11.49
N TYR A 109 11.21 3.66 -10.91
CA TYR A 109 12.49 4.30 -10.67
C TYR A 109 13.64 3.49 -11.25
N ASP A 110 14.44 4.10 -12.11
CA ASP A 110 15.61 3.47 -12.69
C ASP A 110 16.75 3.47 -11.66
N PHE A 111 16.99 2.30 -11.03
CA PHE A 111 18.00 2.15 -9.99
C PHE A 111 19.26 1.49 -10.55
N VAL A 112 20.42 2.06 -10.22
CA VAL A 112 21.73 1.49 -10.54
C VAL A 112 22.23 0.70 -9.32
N PHE A 113 22.40 -0.60 -9.48
CA PHE A 113 22.96 -1.50 -8.47
C PHE A 113 24.48 -1.37 -8.39
N ASP A 114 25.07 -1.87 -7.30
CA ASP A 114 26.51 -1.72 -7.04
C ASP A 114 27.38 -2.53 -8.03
N ASP A 115 26.83 -3.56 -8.65
CA ASP A 115 27.46 -4.31 -9.75
C ASP A 115 27.38 -3.60 -11.12
N GLY A 116 26.76 -2.41 -11.16
CA GLY A 116 26.63 -1.56 -12.32
C GLY A 116 25.43 -1.86 -13.23
N HIS A 117 24.60 -2.85 -12.92
CA HIS A 117 23.38 -3.06 -13.70
C HIS A 117 22.29 -2.06 -13.34
N ILE A 118 21.44 -1.73 -14.31
CA ILE A 118 20.31 -0.82 -14.15
C ILE A 118 19.03 -1.65 -14.19
N GLN A 119 18.16 -1.44 -13.21
CA GLN A 119 16.83 -2.05 -13.20
C GLN A 119 15.76 -1.06 -12.75
N ASN A 120 14.62 -1.15 -13.43
CA ASN A 120 13.44 -0.36 -13.15
C ASN A 120 12.71 -0.94 -11.95
N ILE A 121 12.73 -0.23 -10.83
CA ILE A 121 12.05 -0.60 -9.58
C ILE A 121 10.66 0.03 -9.58
N TYR A 122 9.64 -0.82 -9.59
CA TYR A 122 8.24 -0.44 -9.53
C TYR A 122 7.79 -0.34 -8.07
N LEU A 123 7.10 0.74 -7.73
CA LEU A 123 6.37 0.87 -6.47
C LEU A 123 5.05 0.08 -6.51
N LEU A 124 4.39 0.07 -7.66
CA LEU A 124 3.09 -0.56 -7.89
C LEU A 124 3.02 -1.13 -9.32
N ASP A 125 2.42 -2.31 -9.47
CA ASP A 125 2.04 -2.84 -10.77
C ASP A 125 0.63 -2.36 -11.15
N LYS A 126 0.57 -1.30 -11.97
CA LYS A 126 -0.70 -0.73 -12.45
C LYS A 126 -1.34 -1.53 -13.59
N LYS A 127 -0.58 -2.43 -14.24
CA LYS A 127 -1.08 -3.25 -15.34
C LYS A 127 -1.74 -4.52 -14.80
N ASN A 128 -1.12 -5.15 -13.81
CA ASN A 128 -1.65 -6.32 -13.12
C ASN A 128 -1.79 -6.00 -11.63
N ILE A 129 -2.93 -5.40 -11.28
CA ILE A 129 -3.20 -4.91 -9.92
C ILE A 129 -3.15 -6.01 -8.85
N ALA A 130 -3.45 -7.25 -9.21
CA ALA A 130 -3.46 -8.40 -8.30
C ALA A 130 -2.06 -8.84 -7.84
N ARG A 131 -0.99 -8.35 -8.50
CA ARG A 131 0.39 -8.58 -8.06
C ARG A 131 0.81 -7.69 -6.89
N ASN A 132 0.11 -6.59 -6.66
CA ASN A 132 0.39 -5.72 -5.52
C ASN A 132 -0.04 -6.43 -4.24
N LYS A 133 0.83 -6.37 -3.22
CA LYS A 133 0.52 -6.91 -1.90
C LYS A 133 -0.23 -5.87 -1.09
N VAL A 134 -1.37 -6.27 -0.51
CA VAL A 134 -2.16 -5.43 0.41
C VAL A 134 -2.01 -5.91 1.84
N GLN A 135 -1.73 -4.98 2.74
CA GLN A 135 -1.49 -5.22 4.16
C GLN A 135 -2.25 -4.19 5.00
N VAL A 136 -2.65 -4.58 6.21
CA VAL A 136 -3.30 -3.71 7.19
C VAL A 136 -2.51 -3.67 8.49
N ILE A 137 -2.41 -2.48 9.08
CA ILE A 137 -1.74 -2.23 10.36
C ILE A 137 -2.66 -1.41 11.25
N LYS A 138 -2.42 -1.46 12.57
CA LYS A 138 -3.06 -0.53 13.51
C LYS A 138 -2.31 0.78 13.54
N GLN A 139 -3.01 1.86 13.87
CA GLN A 139 -2.35 3.11 14.19
C GLN A 139 -1.38 2.92 15.36
N PHE A 140 -0.26 3.62 15.31
CA PHE A 140 0.69 3.68 16.41
C PHE A 140 1.10 5.13 16.60
N GLU A 141 1.27 5.53 17.85
CA GLU A 141 1.75 6.87 18.15
C GLU A 141 3.23 6.97 17.83
N GLN A 142 3.59 7.98 17.06
CA GLN A 142 4.97 8.43 16.97
C GLN A 142 5.18 9.44 18.09
N THR A 143 6.01 9.09 19.07
CA THR A 143 6.41 10.04 20.12
C THR A 143 7.27 11.12 19.45
N GLY A 144 6.66 12.25 19.12
CA GLY A 144 7.37 13.37 18.49
C GLY A 144 8.32 14.02 19.49
N THR A 145 9.57 14.23 19.09
CA THR A 145 10.58 15.02 19.84
C THR A 145 10.45 16.52 19.55
N GLN A 146 9.24 17.02 19.31
CA GLN A 146 9.02 18.46 19.16
C GLN A 146 8.71 19.03 20.55
N ALA A 147 9.72 19.63 21.18
CA ALA A 147 9.49 20.59 22.25
C ALA A 147 8.88 21.84 21.59
N ASN A 148 7.71 22.27 22.08
CA ASN A 148 7.16 23.59 21.76
C ASN A 148 8.11 24.71 22.19
#